data_AF-B3NCL2-F1
#
_entry.id   AF-B3NCL2-F1
#
_cell.length_a   1.000
_cell.length_b   1.000
_cell.length_c   1.000
_cell.angle_alpha   90.00
_cell.angle_beta   90.00
_cell.angle_gamma   90.00
#
_symmetry.space_group_name_H-M   'P 1'
#
loop_
_entity.id
_entity.type
_entity.pdbx_description
1 polymer ?
#
loop_
_entity_poly.entity_id
_entity_poly.type
_entity_poly.pdbx_seq_one_letter_code
_entity_poly.pdbx_strand_id
1 'polypeptide(L)'
;MSANSNSLEVSPNSTLNFTKTNDKQEITIRNVGEKTVTYKVQSTVHGKFSIRPRWGVLSPNEHSHVVITMCKDVELSRKGRDKIVVVCMVSPINAVDFDLTTSFWRHNICYDPKIEKHQLTCHQMNGEGEGEGDGGDKDAKPGDLRFRRGLCPSFCSIRIPSKYWR
;
A
#
# COMPACT_ATOMS: atom_id res chain seq x y z
N MET A 1 -7.44 18.93 20.93
CA MET A 1 -7.02 17.53 20.73
C MET A 1 -7.75 17.03 19.49
N SER A 2 -7.08 16.97 18.34
CA SER A 2 -7.71 16.46 17.11
C SER A 2 -7.94 14.96 17.29
N ALA A 3 -9.20 14.57 17.47
CA ALA A 3 -9.60 13.18 17.44
C ALA A 3 -9.36 12.66 16.02
N ASN A 4 -8.22 12.01 15.80
CA ASN A 4 -8.06 11.18 14.62
C ASN A 4 -9.15 10.10 14.72
N SER A 5 -10.13 10.15 13.84
CA SER A 5 -11.25 9.21 13.73
C SER A 5 -10.82 7.84 13.20
N ASN A 6 -9.59 7.44 13.49
CA ASN A 6 -8.97 6.22 12.99
C ASN A 6 -9.25 5.11 14.00
N SER A 7 -9.79 4.00 13.52
CA SER A 7 -10.05 2.84 14.37
C SER A 7 -8.79 1.99 14.54
N LEU A 8 -7.76 2.21 13.71
CA LEU A 8 -6.59 1.34 13.65
C LEU A 8 -5.28 2.12 13.66
N GLU A 9 -4.33 1.65 14.46
CA GLU A 9 -2.96 2.14 14.54
C GLU A 9 -2.02 1.10 13.91
N VAL A 10 -1.15 1.55 13.01
CA VAL A 10 -0.12 0.71 12.37
C VAL A 10 1.26 1.22 12.76
N SER A 11 2.10 0.34 13.30
CA SER A 11 3.47 0.67 13.69
C SER A 11 4.45 -0.32 13.07
N PRO A 12 5.50 0.13 12.35
CA PRO A 12 5.75 1.51 11.90
C PRO A 12 4.68 2.01 10.92
N ASN A 13 4.46 3.34 10.87
CA ASN A 13 3.34 3.95 10.14
C ASN A 13 3.71 4.51 8.74
N SER A 14 4.97 4.48 8.34
CA SER A 14 5.46 5.21 7.16
C SER A 14 6.35 4.38 6.24
N THR A 15 7.46 3.87 6.75
CA THR A 15 8.50 3.27 5.91
C THR A 15 8.98 1.92 6.45
N LEU A 16 9.15 0.95 5.55
CA LEU A 16 9.77 -0.36 5.80
C LEU A 16 11.06 -0.46 5.00
N ASN A 17 12.18 -0.70 5.69
CA ASN A 17 13.50 -0.77 5.07
C ASN A 17 13.97 -2.22 5.03
N PHE A 18 14.23 -2.72 3.83
CA PHE A 18 14.76 -4.06 3.57
C PHE A 18 16.23 -3.95 3.18
N THR A 19 17.05 -4.89 3.64
CA THR A 19 18.45 -5.01 3.24
C THR A 19 18.72 -6.41 2.69
N LYS A 20 19.89 -6.62 2.07
CA LYS A 20 20.30 -7.96 1.61
C LYS A 20 20.39 -8.98 2.76
N THR A 21 20.74 -8.52 3.96
CA THR A 21 20.87 -9.36 5.16
C THR A 21 19.58 -9.47 5.96
N ASN A 22 18.71 -8.45 5.86
CA ASN A 22 17.43 -8.40 6.55
C ASN A 22 16.30 -8.17 5.53
N ASP A 23 15.75 -9.28 5.05
CA ASP A 23 14.62 -9.34 4.13
C ASP A 23 13.27 -9.35 4.84
N LYS A 24 13.23 -9.23 6.18
CA LYS A 24 12.01 -9.30 6.99
C LYS A 24 11.74 -8.00 7.71
N GLN A 25 10.50 -7.57 7.69
CA GLN A 25 10.02 -6.43 8.45
C GLN A 25 8.76 -6.82 9.19
N GLU A 26 8.63 -6.35 10.42
CA GLU A 26 7.45 -6.62 11.26
C GLU A 26 6.66 -5.34 11.43
N ILE A 27 5.34 -5.47 11.32
CA ILE A 27 4.41 -4.41 11.62
C ILE A 27 3.42 -4.88 12.69
N THR A 28 3.06 -3.97 13.57
CA THR A 28 2.01 -4.16 14.57
C THR A 28 0.79 -3.40 14.12
N ILE A 29 -0.34 -4.10 14.04
CA ILE A 29 -1.64 -3.56 13.68
C ILE A 29 -2.49 -3.64 14.95
N ARG A 30 -2.87 -2.49 15.51
CA ARG A 30 -3.61 -2.40 16.77
C ARG A 30 -4.96 -1.73 16.57
N ASN A 31 -6.02 -2.34 17.10
CA ASN A 31 -7.32 -1.69 17.17
C ASN A 31 -7.36 -0.73 18.37
N VAL A 32 -7.43 0.56 18.07
CA VAL A 32 -7.57 1.63 19.07
C VAL A 32 -9.01 2.15 19.17
N GLY A 33 -9.91 1.62 18.33
CA GLY A 33 -11.33 1.92 18.37
C GLY A 33 -12.10 1.06 19.39
N GLU A 34 -13.36 1.45 19.61
CA GLU A 34 -14.28 0.76 20.53
C GLU A 34 -15.01 -0.42 19.89
N LYS A 35 -14.91 -0.59 18.57
CA LYS A 35 -15.60 -1.63 17.81
C LYS A 35 -14.61 -2.65 17.28
N THR A 36 -15.06 -3.89 17.15
CA THR A 36 -14.30 -4.93 16.46
C THR A 36 -14.09 -4.55 15.00
N VAL A 37 -12.85 -4.69 14.51
CA VAL A 37 -12.47 -4.35 13.13
C VAL A 37 -11.89 -5.57 12.41
N THR A 38 -12.06 -5.62 11.10
CA THR A 38 -11.31 -6.55 10.24
C THR A 38 -10.27 -5.78 9.45
N TYR A 39 -9.08 -6.38 9.33
CA TYR A 39 -7.99 -5.83 8.54
C TYR A 39 -7.56 -6.78 7.44
N LYS A 40 -7.02 -6.20 6.37
CA LYS A 40 -6.37 -6.92 5.27
C LYS A 40 -5.11 -6.18 4.84
N VAL A 41 -4.03 -6.92 4.69
CA VAL A 41 -2.73 -6.42 4.25
C VAL A 41 -2.51 -6.82 2.80
N GLN A 42 -2.18 -5.83 1.98
CA GLN A 42 -1.99 -5.98 0.53
C GLN A 42 -0.67 -5.33 0.12
N SER A 43 -0.14 -5.73 -1.03
CA SER A 43 0.96 -5.01 -1.69
C SER A 43 0.47 -4.39 -2.98
N THR A 44 1.02 -3.23 -3.34
CA THR A 44 0.80 -2.62 -4.66
C THR A 44 1.52 -3.37 -5.78
N VAL A 45 2.45 -4.27 -5.43
CA VAL A 45 3.24 -5.07 -6.37
C VAL A 45 3.06 -6.55 -6.12
N HIS A 46 2.74 -7.28 -7.18
CA HIS A 46 2.52 -8.72 -7.09
C HIS A 46 3.85 -9.47 -7.02
N GLY A 47 3.92 -10.50 -6.18
CA GLY A 47 5.04 -11.45 -6.13
C GLY A 47 6.31 -10.98 -5.41
N LYS A 48 6.41 -9.70 -5.01
CA LYS A 48 7.61 -9.18 -4.32
C LYS A 48 7.67 -9.46 -2.83
N PHE A 49 6.50 -9.66 -2.20
CA PHE A 49 6.39 -9.80 -0.75
C PHE A 49 5.57 -11.02 -0.37
N SER A 50 6.05 -11.76 0.63
CA SER A 50 5.27 -12.71 1.41
C SER A 50 4.80 -12.03 2.69
N ILE A 51 3.50 -12.13 3.00
CA ILE A 51 2.89 -11.41 4.13
C ILE A 51 2.14 -12.43 4.99
N ARG A 52 2.41 -12.44 6.30
CA ARG A 52 1.82 -13.40 7.27
C ARG A 52 1.55 -12.74 8.63
N PRO A 53 0.32 -12.78 9.16
CA PRO A 53 -0.94 -13.09 8.47
C PRO A 53 -1.34 -11.98 7.48
N ARG A 54 -2.10 -12.33 6.43
CA ARG A 54 -2.58 -11.33 5.43
C ARG A 54 -3.88 -10.63 5.82
N TRP A 55 -4.62 -11.19 6.77
CA TRP A 55 -5.90 -10.69 7.20
C TRP A 55 -6.17 -11.20 8.61
N GLY A 56 -7.10 -10.54 9.30
CA GLY A 56 -7.55 -10.94 10.62
C GLY A 56 -8.69 -10.07 11.11
N VAL A 57 -9.12 -10.36 12.33
CA VAL A 57 -10.04 -9.53 13.10
C VAL A 57 -9.39 -9.16 14.42
N LEU A 58 -9.63 -7.92 14.84
CA LEU A 58 -9.13 -7.36 16.08
C LEU A 58 -10.31 -6.82 16.88
N SER A 59 -10.47 -7.36 18.07
CA SER A 59 -11.33 -6.81 19.12
C SER A 59 -10.78 -5.45 19.59
N PRO A 60 -11.56 -4.62 20.28
CA PRO A 60 -11.06 -3.38 20.87
C PRO A 60 -9.81 -3.64 21.73
N ASN A 61 -8.76 -2.84 21.54
CA ASN A 61 -7.44 -2.98 22.19
C ASN A 61 -6.61 -4.20 21.80
N GLU A 62 -7.10 -5.06 20.90
CA GLU A 62 -6.34 -6.19 20.37
C GLU A 62 -5.32 -5.74 19.33
N HIS A 63 -4.25 -6.51 19.16
CA HIS A 63 -3.23 -6.27 18.15
C HIS A 63 -2.84 -7.56 17.43
N SER A 64 -2.33 -7.42 16.21
CA SER A 64 -1.74 -8.50 15.44
C SER A 64 -0.34 -8.11 14.97
N HIS A 65 0.57 -9.08 15.06
CA HIS A 65 1.91 -9.00 14.51
C HIS A 65 1.92 -9.58 13.10
N VAL A 66 2.26 -8.74 12.12
CA VAL A 66 2.37 -9.12 10.72
C VAL A 66 3.82 -9.07 10.28
N VAL A 67 4.31 -10.21 9.80
CA VAL A 67 5.63 -10.36 9.21
C VAL A 67 5.52 -10.19 7.70
N ILE A 68 6.34 -9.31 7.17
CA ILE A 68 6.48 -9.03 5.74
C ILE A 68 7.89 -9.44 5.34
N THR A 69 7.99 -10.39 4.41
CA THR A 69 9.26 -10.90 3.91
C THR A 69 9.40 -10.56 2.44
N MET A 70 10.49 -9.93 2.04
CA MET A 70 10.85 -9.71 0.65
C MET A 70 11.22 -11.05 0.01
N CYS A 71 10.67 -11.35 -1.16
CA CYS A 71 11.03 -12.56 -1.89
C CYS A 71 12.48 -12.52 -2.37
N LYS A 72 13.11 -13.69 -2.49
CA LYS A 72 14.47 -13.82 -3.04
C LYS A 72 14.52 -13.34 -4.48
N ASP A 73 15.67 -12.80 -4.88
CA ASP A 73 15.95 -12.36 -6.25
C ASP A 73 15.01 -11.26 -6.79
N VAL A 74 14.38 -10.51 -5.88
CA VAL A 74 13.52 -9.37 -6.21
C VAL A 74 14.19 -8.07 -5.79
N GLU A 75 14.08 -7.05 -6.64
CA GLU A 75 14.49 -5.68 -6.31
C GLU A 75 13.29 -4.75 -6.08
N LEU A 76 13.40 -3.89 -5.08
CA LEU A 76 12.42 -2.84 -4.81
C LEU A 76 12.69 -1.59 -5.66
N SER A 77 11.63 -0.85 -5.95
CA SER A 77 11.70 0.40 -6.69
C SER A 77 12.51 1.45 -5.92
N ARG A 78 13.64 1.90 -6.48
CA ARG A 78 14.44 3.02 -5.94
C ARG A 78 13.65 4.32 -5.73
N LYS A 79 12.58 4.52 -6.50
CA LYS A 79 11.66 5.67 -6.40
C LYS A 79 10.58 5.54 -5.31
N GLY A 80 10.62 4.52 -4.43
CA GLY A 80 9.62 4.35 -3.36
C GLY A 80 8.20 4.06 -3.86
N ARG A 81 8.06 3.37 -5.00
CA ARG A 81 6.74 3.06 -5.59
C ARG A 81 6.11 1.78 -5.04
N ASP A 82 6.93 0.93 -4.45
CA ASP A 82 6.48 -0.34 -3.88
C ASP A 82 5.92 -0.05 -2.48
N LYS A 83 4.65 -0.41 -2.26
CA LYS A 83 3.94 -0.09 -1.02
C LYS A 83 3.25 -1.32 -0.46
N ILE A 84 3.14 -1.34 0.86
CA ILE A 84 2.23 -2.21 1.61
C ILE A 84 1.04 -1.35 2.03
N VAL A 85 -0.17 -1.87 1.85
CA VAL A 85 -1.42 -1.19 2.17
C VAL A 85 -2.17 -2.04 3.17
N VAL A 86 -2.36 -1.51 4.37
CA VAL A 86 -3.27 -2.06 5.37
C VAL A 86 -4.61 -1.39 5.18
N VAL A 87 -5.64 -2.17 4.88
CA VAL A 87 -7.02 -1.70 4.82
C VAL A 87 -7.79 -2.23 6.01
N CYS A 88 -8.65 -1.40 6.57
CA CYS A 88 -9.41 -1.67 7.78
C CYS A 88 -10.86 -1.21 7.62
N MET A 89 -11.77 -1.93 8.27
CA MET A 89 -13.15 -1.52 8.45
C MET A 89 -13.74 -2.13 9.73
N VAL A 90 -14.82 -1.53 10.23
CA VAL A 90 -15.62 -2.12 11.31
C VAL A 90 -16.16 -3.47 10.86
N SER A 91 -15.95 -4.51 11.67
CA SER A 91 -16.39 -5.86 11.33
C SER A 91 -17.93 -5.91 11.26
N PRO A 92 -18.53 -6.40 10.15
CA PRO A 92 -19.98 -6.50 10.05
C PRO A 92 -20.56 -7.56 11.00
N ILE A 93 -19.74 -8.53 11.47
CA ILE A 93 -20.12 -9.60 12.41
C ILE A 93 -18.92 -9.89 13.35
N ASN A 94 -19.18 -10.29 14.60
CA ASN A 94 -18.16 -10.61 15.61
C ASN A 94 -17.30 -11.86 15.30
N ALA A 95 -17.61 -12.59 14.24
CA ALA A 95 -16.85 -13.73 13.74
C ALA A 95 -16.81 -13.68 12.22
N VAL A 96 -15.63 -13.89 11.66
CA VAL A 96 -15.38 -13.77 10.22
C VAL A 96 -15.74 -15.09 9.56
N ASP A 97 -16.87 -15.15 8.87
CA ASP A 97 -17.00 -16.12 7.79
C ASP A 97 -16.09 -15.66 6.64
N PHE A 98 -15.17 -16.55 6.25
CA PHE A 98 -14.16 -16.30 5.23
C PHE A 98 -14.77 -15.93 3.87
N ASP A 99 -15.86 -16.58 3.48
CA ASP A 99 -16.47 -16.40 2.15
C ASP A 99 -17.27 -15.09 2.09
N LEU A 100 -17.98 -14.77 3.17
CA LEU A 100 -18.68 -13.49 3.33
C LEU A 100 -17.69 -12.31 3.31
N THR A 101 -16.60 -12.44 4.06
CA THR A 101 -15.60 -11.37 4.18
C THR A 101 -14.82 -11.18 2.89
N THR A 102 -14.49 -12.27 2.19
CA THR A 102 -13.83 -12.21 0.88
C THR A 102 -14.71 -11.51 -0.15
N SER A 103 -15.99 -11.85 -0.23
CA SER A 103 -16.95 -11.20 -1.13
C SER A 103 -17.13 -9.72 -0.79
N PHE A 104 -17.17 -9.39 0.51
CA PHE A 104 -17.28 -8.03 0.99
C PHE A 104 -16.07 -7.17 0.62
N TRP A 105 -14.84 -7.68 0.80
CA TRP A 105 -13.63 -6.98 0.39
C TRP A 105 -13.57 -6.73 -1.11
N ARG A 106 -14.02 -7.68 -1.95
CA ARG A 106 -14.02 -7.53 -3.41
C ARG A 106 -14.88 -6.36 -3.88
N HIS A 107 -15.97 -6.06 -3.18
CA HIS A 107 -16.89 -4.99 -3.54
C HIS A 107 -16.46 -3.63 -2.95
N ASN A 108 -16.01 -3.62 -1.69
CA ASN A 108 -15.94 -2.37 -0.92
C ASN A 108 -14.57 -1.67 -0.91
N ILE A 109 -13.44 -2.36 -1.12
CA ILE A 109 -12.07 -1.77 -0.97
C ILE A 109 -11.86 -0.44 -1.73
N CYS A 110 -12.47 -0.31 -2.91
CA CYS A 110 -12.23 0.83 -3.80
C CYS A 110 -13.28 1.95 -3.66
N TYR A 111 -14.44 1.67 -3.08
CA TYR A 111 -15.62 2.53 -3.21
C TYR A 111 -16.29 2.90 -1.89
N ASP A 112 -16.02 2.15 -0.80
CA ASP A 112 -16.61 2.46 0.50
C ASP A 112 -15.77 3.53 1.23
N PRO A 113 -16.34 4.73 1.51
CA PRO A 113 -15.64 5.79 2.23
C PRO A 113 -15.33 5.44 3.69
N LYS A 114 -15.92 4.37 4.25
CA LYS A 114 -15.67 3.91 5.62
C LYS A 114 -14.40 3.07 5.74
N ILE A 115 -13.75 2.73 4.63
CA ILE A 115 -12.52 1.94 4.66
C ILE A 115 -11.34 2.85 4.97
N GLU A 116 -10.73 2.58 6.12
CA GLU A 116 -9.50 3.20 6.55
C GLU A 116 -8.31 2.54 5.84
N LYS A 117 -7.36 3.35 5.36
CA LYS A 117 -6.22 2.88 4.57
C LYS A 117 -4.93 3.45 5.12
N HIS A 118 -4.00 2.57 5.48
CA HIS A 118 -2.64 2.91 5.90
C HIS A 118 -1.66 2.42 4.85
N GLN A 119 -0.78 3.30 4.37
CA GLN A 119 0.22 2.97 3.36
C GLN A 119 1.61 3.03 3.96
N LEU A 120 2.36 1.95 3.80
CA LEU A 120 3.77 1.85 4.18
C LEU A 120 4.59 1.78 2.89
N THR A 121 5.56 2.68 2.75
CA THR A 121 6.48 2.69 1.61
C THR A 121 7.64 1.73 1.87
N CYS A 122 7.98 0.91 0.89
CA CYS A 122 9.06 -0.05 1.02
C CYS A 122 10.31 0.44 0.28
N HIS A 123 11.43 0.46 0.99
CA HIS A 123 12.74 0.80 0.45
C HIS A 123 13.70 -0.36 0.61
N GLN A 124 14.56 -0.54 -0.39
CA GLN A 124 15.68 -1.46 -0.30
C GLN A 124 16.95 -0.61 -0.08
N MET A 125 17.55 -0.76 1.09
CA MET A 125 18.82 -0.15 1.43
C MET A 125 19.95 -1.10 1.05
N ASN A 126 20.81 -0.66 0.13
CA ASN A 126 22.10 -1.29 -0.07
C ASN A 126 23.00 -0.78 1.06
N GLY A 127 23.64 -1.70 1.79
CA GLY A 127 24.52 -1.35 2.92
C GLY A 127 25.86 -0.74 2.50
N GLU A 128 25.83 0.21 1.57
CA GLU A 128 26.98 0.97 1.11
C GLU A 128 26.58 2.45 1.15
N GLY A 129 27.23 3.21 2.02
CA GLY A 129 27.06 4.66 2.08
C GLY A 129 27.59 5.35 0.82
N GLU A 130 27.09 6.58 0.66
CA GLU A 130 27.58 7.65 -0.20
C GLU A 130 27.17 7.65 -1.68
N GLY A 131 26.75 8.85 -2.11
CA GLY A 131 26.39 9.14 -3.49
C GLY A 131 25.41 10.30 -3.60
N GLU A 132 25.77 11.45 -3.03
CA GLU A 132 25.22 12.77 -3.36
C GLU A 132 25.23 12.94 -4.89
N GLY A 133 24.04 12.95 -5.49
CA GLY A 133 23.85 13.20 -6.91
C GLY A 133 23.55 14.67 -7.12
N ASP A 134 24.59 15.51 -7.04
CA ASP A 134 24.61 16.85 -7.62
C ASP A 134 24.35 16.75 -9.13
N GLY A 135 23.12 17.09 -9.52
CA GLY A 135 22.68 17.15 -10.91
C GLY A 135 22.61 18.59 -11.34
N GLY A 136 23.75 19.14 -11.77
CA GLY A 136 23.89 20.52 -12.20
C GLY A 136 22.86 20.97 -13.23
N ASP A 137 22.20 22.07 -12.91
CA ASP A 137 21.40 22.86 -13.84
C ASP A 137 22.35 23.42 -14.92
N LYS A 138 22.19 22.97 -16.17
CA LYS A 138 22.79 23.64 -17.32
C LYS A 138 21.74 24.58 -17.89
N ASP A 139 21.99 25.88 -17.70
CA ASP A 139 21.29 26.99 -18.33
C ASP A 139 21.05 26.75 -19.83
N ALA A 140 19.81 26.44 -20.20
CA ALA A 140 19.34 26.55 -21.58
C ALA A 140 18.81 27.97 -21.78
N LYS A 141 19.56 28.80 -22.52
CA LYS A 141 19.10 30.13 -22.92
C LYS A 141 17.85 30.07 -23.84
N PRO A 142 16.97 31.09 -23.76
CA PRO A 142 15.67 31.07 -24.44
C PRO A 142 15.83 31.44 -25.91
N GLY A 143 15.26 30.61 -26.79
CA GLY A 143 15.33 30.79 -28.24
C GLY A 143 14.09 30.26 -28.95
N ASP A 144 13.16 31.19 -29.18
CA ASP A 144 12.19 31.25 -30.26
C ASP A 144 10.91 30.37 -30.21
N LEU A 145 9.81 31.09 -30.00
CA LEU A 145 8.42 30.67 -30.14
C LEU A 145 8.10 30.42 -31.62
N ARG A 146 7.68 29.21 -31.98
CA ARG A 146 6.75 29.04 -33.12
C ARG A 146 5.60 28.10 -32.78
N PHE A 147 4.45 28.74 -32.61
CA PHE A 147 3.11 28.18 -32.60
C PHE A 147 2.88 27.13 -33.68
N ARG A 148 2.34 25.96 -33.31
CA ARG A 148 1.30 25.29 -34.10
C ARG A 148 0.22 24.68 -33.19
N ARG A 149 -1.00 25.05 -33.55
CA ARG A 149 -2.32 24.60 -33.06
C ARG A 149 -2.42 23.08 -32.91
N GLY A 150 -3.18 22.64 -31.92
CA GLY A 150 -4.14 21.55 -32.12
C GLY A 150 -4.11 20.42 -31.10
N LEU A 151 -5.26 20.28 -30.42
CA LEU A 151 -5.85 19.05 -29.88
C LEU A 151 -5.22 18.40 -28.63
N CYS A 152 -5.91 18.63 -27.50
CA CYS A 152 -6.09 17.60 -26.49
C CYS A 152 -6.60 16.30 -27.14
N PRO A 153 -6.16 15.14 -26.64
CA PRO A 153 -7.17 14.25 -26.09
C PRO A 153 -6.78 13.67 -24.73
N SER A 154 -7.71 13.88 -23.80
CA SER A 154 -8.20 12.88 -22.86
C SER A 154 -8.00 11.45 -23.38
N PHE A 155 -7.31 10.60 -22.62
CA PHE A 155 -7.52 9.16 -22.68
C PHE A 155 -7.93 8.63 -21.31
N CYS A 156 -9.24 8.70 -21.05
CA CYS A 156 -9.92 7.70 -20.24
C CYS A 156 -9.74 6.34 -20.90
N SER A 157 -9.02 5.42 -20.24
CA SER A 157 -8.98 4.02 -20.66
C SER A 157 -10.25 3.32 -20.19
N ILE A 158 -11.30 3.40 -21.00
CA ILE A 158 -12.48 2.53 -20.92
C ILE A 158 -12.03 1.12 -21.31
N ARG A 159 -12.00 0.18 -20.35
CA ARG A 159 -11.89 -1.25 -20.64
C ARG A 159 -13.28 -1.81 -20.90
N ILE A 160 -13.54 -2.21 -22.14
CA ILE A 160 -14.68 -3.06 -22.52
C ILE A 160 -14.28 -4.53 -22.25
N PRO A 161 -15.19 -5.39 -21.77
CA PRO A 161 -14.84 -6.73 -21.30
C PRO A 161 -14.65 -7.72 -22.46
N SER A 162 -13.54 -8.47 -22.44
CA SER A 162 -13.41 -9.64 -23.32
C SER A 162 -14.21 -10.81 -22.74
N LYS A 163 -15.20 -11.23 -23.52
CA LYS A 163 -15.82 -12.57 -23.47
C LYS A 163 -14.74 -13.66 -23.58
N TYR A 164 -15.15 -14.91 -23.33
CA TYR A 164 -14.41 -16.19 -23.40
C TYR A 164 -13.81 -16.67 -22.08
N TRP A 165 -14.61 -17.39 -21.30
CA TRP A 165 -14.23 -18.67 -20.68
C TRP A 165 -15.48 -19.58 -20.68
N ARG A 166 -15.41 -20.68 -21.43
CA ARG A 166 -16.19 -21.90 -21.16
C ARG A 166 -15.42 -22.71 -20.14
#